data_AF-A0A5E6P5W2-F1
#
_entry.id   AF-A0A5E6P5W2-F1
#
_cell.length_a   1.000
_cell.length_b   1.000
_cell.length_c   1.000
_cell.angle_alpha   90.00
_cell.angle_beta   90.00
_cell.angle_gamma   90.00
#
_symmetry.space_group_name_H-M   'P 1'
#
loop_
_entity.id
_entity.type
_entity.pdbx_description
1 polymer ?
#
loop_
_entity_poly.entity_id
_entity_poly.type
_entity_poly.pdbx_seq_one_letter_code
_entity_poly.pdbx_strand_id
1 'polypeptide(L)'
;MPENTEYSMSPDDALIIAGIGQHGLSMRRTMIQALVDQHGTARLAEMFAQFIGMANSVAANCAEMSDTVLINECGVHPDKFDSVNLPTIFGACQGVQIASKCDPAGACHGCAYRLGSIANQSPITTSDAEFMAHDRKGFMCHADLDERGEPLRVCVGHARAARASS
;
A
#
# COMPACT_ATOMS: atom_id res chain seq x y z
N MET A 1 20.72 12.71 2.26
CA MET A 1 19.63 13.59 2.74
C MET A 1 18.54 12.69 3.27
N PRO A 2 17.78 13.02 4.33
CA PRO A 2 16.70 12.12 4.71
C PRO A 2 15.71 12.08 3.53
N GLU A 3 15.27 10.88 3.17
CA GLU A 3 14.27 10.64 2.10
C GLU A 3 12.94 11.40 2.36
N ASN A 4 12.76 11.94 3.57
CA ASN A 4 11.54 12.61 4.03
C ASN A 4 11.37 14.07 3.59
N THR A 5 12.26 14.64 2.77
CA THR A 5 12.15 16.05 2.35
C THR A 5 12.14 16.26 0.84
N GLU A 6 11.81 15.23 0.05
CA GLU A 6 11.71 15.33 -1.42
C GLU A 6 10.39 15.99 -1.89
N TYR A 7 9.95 17.03 -1.19
CA TYR A 7 8.83 17.89 -1.55
C TYR A 7 9.01 19.28 -0.93
N SER A 8 8.55 20.30 -1.65
CA SER A 8 8.60 21.71 -1.28
C SER A 8 7.34 22.44 -1.76
N MET A 9 6.19 21.83 -1.50
CA MET A 9 4.88 22.34 -1.92
C MET A 9 4.58 23.71 -1.32
N SER A 10 3.95 24.59 -2.09
CA SER A 10 3.48 25.88 -1.56
C SER A 10 2.33 25.67 -0.55
N PRO A 11 2.16 26.55 0.45
CA PRO A 11 1.02 26.47 1.37
C PRO A 11 -0.35 26.48 0.67
N ASP A 12 -0.48 27.22 -0.43
CA ASP A 12 -1.71 27.29 -1.22
C ASP A 12 -2.02 25.95 -1.90
N ASP A 13 -1.01 25.31 -2.53
CA ASP A 13 -1.18 24.00 -3.14
C ASP A 13 -1.49 22.92 -2.08
N ALA A 14 -0.87 23.01 -0.89
CA ALA A 14 -1.14 22.12 0.23
C ALA A 14 -2.59 22.26 0.72
N LEU A 15 -3.11 23.48 0.80
CA LEU A 15 -4.50 23.73 1.18
C LEU A 15 -5.48 23.14 0.15
N ILE A 16 -5.19 23.28 -1.15
CA ILE A 16 -5.98 22.69 -2.23
C ILE A 16 -6.00 21.16 -2.10
N ILE A 17 -4.84 20.52 -1.95
CA ILE A 17 -4.74 19.06 -1.83
C ILE A 17 -5.45 18.56 -0.58
N ALA A 18 -5.31 19.25 0.56
CA ALA A 18 -6.02 18.92 1.78
C ALA A 18 -7.54 18.96 1.57
N GLY A 19 -8.07 19.97 0.87
CA GLY A 19 -9.47 20.05 0.50
C GLY A 19 -9.93 18.90 -0.39
N ILE A 20 -9.15 18.57 -1.43
CA ILE A 20 -9.43 17.43 -2.32
C ILE A 20 -9.46 16.11 -1.53
N GLY A 21 -8.50 15.90 -0.63
CA GLY A 21 -8.32 14.66 0.14
C GLY A 21 -9.50 14.28 1.03
N GLN A 22 -10.36 15.23 1.41
CA GLN A 22 -11.51 15.01 2.29
C GLN A 22 -12.72 14.38 1.59
N HIS A 23 -12.68 14.21 0.27
CA HIS A 23 -13.85 13.78 -0.51
C HIS A 23 -13.68 12.41 -1.20
N GLY A 24 -14.82 11.80 -1.55
CA GLY A 24 -14.86 10.57 -2.34
C GLY A 24 -14.33 10.75 -3.77
N LEU A 25 -14.06 9.63 -4.47
CA LEU A 25 -13.42 9.63 -5.79
C LEU A 25 -14.14 10.52 -6.82
N SER A 26 -15.48 10.50 -6.86
CA SER A 26 -16.25 11.30 -7.82
C SER A 26 -16.02 12.79 -7.64
N MET A 27 -16.09 13.28 -6.40
CA MET A 27 -15.90 14.71 -6.11
C MET A 27 -14.44 15.12 -6.31
N ARG A 28 -13.48 14.27 -5.90
CA ARG A 28 -12.04 14.50 -6.17
C ARG A 28 -11.78 14.71 -7.66
N ARG A 29 -12.38 13.91 -8.54
CA ARG A 29 -12.27 14.09 -10.00
C ARG A 29 -12.82 15.44 -10.47
N THR A 30 -13.99 15.85 -9.98
CA THR A 30 -14.56 17.16 -10.30
C THR A 30 -13.65 18.32 -9.86
N MET A 31 -13.11 18.26 -8.65
CA MET A 31 -12.22 19.30 -8.12
C MET A 31 -10.89 19.36 -8.89
N ILE A 32 -10.30 18.21 -9.22
CA ILE A 32 -9.07 18.14 -10.01
C ILE A 32 -9.32 18.69 -11.42
N GLN A 33 -10.47 18.39 -12.04
CA GLN A 33 -10.82 18.94 -13.35
C GLN A 33 -10.92 20.47 -13.29
N ALA A 34 -11.59 21.02 -12.26
CA ALA A 34 -11.68 22.46 -12.07
C ALA A 34 -10.30 23.11 -11.90
N LEU A 35 -9.36 22.44 -11.23
CA LEU A 35 -7.98 22.90 -11.09
C LEU A 35 -7.26 22.95 -12.46
N VAL A 36 -7.46 21.93 -13.30
CA VAL A 36 -6.91 21.88 -14.66
C VAL A 36 -7.50 23.00 -15.52
N ASP A 37 -8.80 23.25 -15.43
CA ASP A 37 -9.48 24.28 -16.21
C ASP A 37 -8.99 25.70 -15.82
N GLN A 38 -8.64 25.91 -14.55
CA GLN A 38 -8.20 27.20 -14.02
C GLN A 38 -6.70 27.46 -14.17
N HIS A 39 -5.87 26.42 -14.06
CA HIS A 39 -4.41 26.58 -13.95
C HIS A 39 -3.59 25.74 -14.95
N GLY A 40 -4.25 24.89 -15.73
CA GLY A 40 -3.63 24.04 -16.72
C GLY A 40 -2.96 22.78 -16.13
N THR A 41 -2.59 21.88 -17.04
CA THR A 41 -2.01 20.57 -16.69
C THR A 41 -0.59 20.65 -16.13
N ALA A 42 0.16 21.71 -16.45
CA ALA A 42 1.51 21.91 -15.91
C ALA A 42 1.50 22.09 -14.39
N ARG A 43 0.56 22.88 -13.86
CA ARG A 43 0.41 23.05 -12.41
C ARG A 43 -0.02 21.75 -11.74
N LEU A 44 -0.95 21.01 -12.36
CA LEU A 44 -1.36 19.70 -11.83
C LEU A 44 -0.20 18.71 -11.78
N ALA A 45 0.65 18.67 -12.82
CA ALA A 45 1.81 17.79 -12.86
C ALA A 45 2.79 18.10 -11.72
N GLU A 46 3.08 19.38 -11.48
CA GLU A 46 3.92 19.81 -10.36
C GLU A 46 3.30 19.41 -9.02
N MET A 47 2.02 19.74 -8.79
CA MET A 47 1.32 19.37 -7.56
C MET A 47 1.30 17.87 -7.31
N PHE A 48 1.18 17.07 -8.38
CA PHE A 48 1.19 15.62 -8.27
C PHE A 48 2.58 15.06 -7.91
N ALA A 49 3.65 15.62 -8.49
CA ALA A 49 5.02 15.27 -8.11
C ALA A 49 5.29 15.59 -6.62
N GLN A 50 4.89 16.78 -6.18
CA GLN A 50 5.00 17.20 -4.78
C GLN A 50 4.18 16.29 -3.84
N PHE A 51 2.96 15.91 -4.26
CA PHE A 51 2.12 14.98 -3.51
C PHE A 51 2.77 13.60 -3.36
N ILE A 52 3.42 13.07 -4.40
CA ILE A 52 4.13 11.78 -4.33
C ILE A 52 5.26 11.86 -3.30
N GLY A 53 6.10 12.91 -3.36
CA GLY A 53 7.18 13.11 -2.39
C GLY A 53 6.67 13.19 -0.94
N MET A 54 5.60 13.97 -0.72
CA MET A 54 4.96 14.07 0.58
C MET A 54 4.36 12.73 1.04
N ALA A 55 3.69 12.00 0.16
CA ALA A 55 3.08 10.71 0.49
C ALA A 55 4.13 9.64 0.87
N ASN A 56 5.28 9.63 0.19
CA ASN A 56 6.41 8.79 0.58
C ASN A 56 6.95 9.16 1.97
N SER A 57 7.11 10.47 2.24
CA SER A 57 7.54 10.95 3.56
C SER A 57 6.56 10.55 4.67
N VAL A 58 5.24 10.64 4.43
CA VAL A 58 4.24 10.19 5.40
C VAL A 58 4.37 8.69 5.66
N ALA A 59 4.53 7.86 4.62
CA ALA A 59 4.70 6.41 4.79
C ALA A 59 5.98 6.07 5.58
N ALA A 60 7.08 6.76 5.31
CA ALA A 60 8.34 6.60 6.05
C ALA A 60 8.21 7.03 7.52
N ASN A 61 7.52 8.14 7.80
CA ASN A 61 7.24 8.56 9.18
C ASN A 61 6.34 7.55 9.92
N CYS A 62 5.38 6.91 9.24
CA CYS A 62 4.60 5.83 9.82
C CYS A 62 5.47 4.61 10.16
N ALA A 63 6.51 4.32 9.36
CA ALA A 63 7.47 3.28 9.67
C ALA A 63 8.29 3.61 10.91
N GLU A 64 8.88 4.81 10.96
CA GLU A 64 9.66 5.28 12.11
C GLU A 64 8.83 5.30 13.41
N MET A 65 7.56 5.72 13.33
CA MET A 65 6.65 5.67 14.47
C MET A 65 6.35 4.23 14.90
N SER A 66 6.17 3.31 13.95
CA SER A 66 5.93 1.90 14.26
C SER A 66 7.12 1.29 15.00
N ASP A 67 8.34 1.58 14.56
CA ASP A 67 9.57 1.15 15.24
C ASP A 67 9.64 1.75 16.65
N THR A 68 9.37 3.05 16.77
CA THR A 68 9.37 3.76 18.06
C THR A 68 8.43 3.10 19.07
N VAL A 69 7.20 2.78 18.66
CA VAL A 69 6.20 2.13 19.53
C VAL A 69 6.63 0.69 19.88
N LEU A 70 7.11 -0.08 18.90
CA LEU A 70 7.51 -1.47 19.14
C LEU A 70 8.73 -1.56 20.08
N ILE A 71 9.72 -0.69 19.93
CA ILE A 71 10.90 -0.63 20.83
C ILE A 71 10.47 -0.15 22.21
N ASN A 72 9.89 1.05 22.28
CA ASN A 72 9.81 1.79 23.53
C ASN A 72 8.60 1.40 24.36
N GLU A 73 7.49 1.04 23.71
CA GLU A 73 6.24 0.71 24.39
C GLU A 73 6.02 -0.80 24.51
N CYS A 74 6.47 -1.58 23.52
CA CYS A 74 6.25 -3.03 23.49
C CYS A 74 7.49 -3.86 23.89
N GLY A 75 8.65 -3.23 24.09
CA GLY A 75 9.89 -3.91 24.49
C GLY A 75 10.43 -4.89 23.44
N VAL A 76 10.09 -4.69 22.17
CA VAL A 76 10.59 -5.52 21.06
C VAL A 76 12.05 -5.16 20.79
N HIS A 77 12.93 -6.17 20.80
CA HIS A 77 14.34 -5.97 20.49
C HIS A 77 14.53 -5.55 19.02
N PRO A 78 15.45 -4.61 18.71
CA PRO A 78 15.57 -4.09 17.36
C PRO A 78 15.83 -5.07 16.23
N ASP A 79 16.57 -6.13 16.52
CA ASP A 79 16.85 -7.20 15.56
C ASP A 79 15.61 -8.00 15.13
N LYS A 80 14.42 -7.70 15.66
CA LYS A 80 13.14 -8.27 15.20
C LYS A 80 12.40 -7.39 14.19
N PHE A 81 12.91 -6.20 13.84
CA PHE A 81 12.25 -5.23 12.96
C PHE A 81 12.27 -5.58 11.46
N ASP A 82 13.20 -6.42 11.01
CA ASP A 82 13.29 -6.88 9.61
C ASP A 82 12.04 -7.66 9.12
N SER A 83 11.02 -7.84 9.97
CA SER A 83 9.81 -8.60 9.70
C SER A 83 8.52 -7.78 9.56
N VAL A 84 8.57 -6.45 9.77
CA VAL A 84 7.34 -5.64 9.72
C VAL A 84 7.01 -5.24 8.29
N ASN A 85 6.02 -5.92 7.71
CA ASN A 85 5.51 -5.64 6.37
C ASN A 85 4.70 -4.34 6.33
N LEU A 86 5.39 -3.21 6.23
CA LEU A 86 4.76 -1.89 6.25
C LEU A 86 4.29 -1.46 4.85
N PRO A 87 3.16 -0.73 4.76
CA PRO A 87 2.68 -0.16 3.51
C PRO A 87 3.60 0.93 2.96
N THR A 88 3.73 0.99 1.64
CA THR A 88 4.35 2.12 0.93
C THR A 88 3.52 2.51 -0.30
N ILE A 89 3.74 3.69 -0.86
CA ILE A 89 3.07 4.10 -2.11
C ILE A 89 3.47 3.16 -3.25
N PHE A 90 4.76 2.80 -3.32
CA PHE A 90 5.25 1.82 -4.29
C PHE A 90 4.57 0.45 -4.14
N GLY A 91 4.50 -0.08 -2.91
CA GLY A 91 3.83 -1.35 -2.62
C GLY A 91 2.34 -1.29 -2.96
N ALA A 92 1.65 -0.18 -2.67
CA ALA A 92 0.26 0.01 -3.05
C ALA A 92 0.05 -0.03 -4.58
N CYS A 93 0.97 0.54 -5.37
CA CYS A 93 0.93 0.44 -6.83
C CYS A 93 1.10 -1.00 -7.32
N GLN A 94 2.03 -1.77 -6.74
CA GLN A 94 2.16 -3.21 -7.04
C GLN A 94 0.88 -3.96 -6.62
N GLY A 95 0.30 -3.60 -5.48
CA GLY A 95 -0.95 -4.13 -4.98
C GLY A 95 -2.12 -4.00 -5.95
N VAL A 96 -2.23 -2.87 -6.65
CA VAL A 96 -3.24 -2.68 -7.71
C VAL A 96 -3.05 -3.71 -8.82
N GLN A 97 -1.80 -3.97 -9.24
CA GLN A 97 -1.50 -4.99 -10.25
C GLN A 97 -1.90 -6.38 -9.77
N ILE A 98 -1.57 -6.74 -8.53
CA ILE A 98 -1.89 -8.05 -7.95
C ILE A 98 -3.41 -8.24 -7.78
N ALA A 99 -4.11 -7.24 -7.23
CA ALA A 99 -5.54 -7.30 -7.02
C ALA A 99 -6.33 -7.38 -8.34
N SER A 100 -5.76 -6.93 -9.46
CA SER A 100 -6.40 -7.08 -10.78
C SER A 100 -6.40 -8.51 -11.31
N LYS A 101 -5.58 -9.41 -10.74
CA LYS A 101 -5.42 -10.79 -11.21
C LYS A 101 -6.55 -11.73 -10.77
N CYS A 102 -7.39 -11.34 -9.79
CA CYS A 102 -8.53 -12.14 -9.37
C CYS A 102 -9.57 -11.36 -8.55
N ASP A 103 -10.81 -11.87 -8.50
CA ASP A 103 -11.80 -11.44 -7.51
C ASP A 103 -11.37 -11.87 -6.09
N PRO A 104 -11.19 -10.92 -5.15
CA PRO A 104 -10.77 -11.20 -3.78
C PRO A 104 -11.86 -11.83 -2.91
N ALA A 105 -13.06 -12.12 -3.42
CA ALA A 105 -14.12 -12.76 -2.63
C ALA A 105 -13.62 -14.04 -1.93
N GLY A 106 -13.66 -14.06 -0.59
CA GLY A 106 -13.16 -15.20 0.20
C GLY A 106 -11.64 -15.18 0.50
N ALA A 107 -10.89 -14.19 0.00
CA ALA A 107 -9.56 -13.88 0.53
C ALA A 107 -9.67 -13.29 1.94
N CYS A 108 -8.68 -13.55 2.80
CA CYS A 108 -8.67 -13.04 4.16
C CYS A 108 -8.46 -11.51 4.21
N HIS A 109 -8.74 -10.92 5.38
CA HIS A 109 -8.68 -9.47 5.56
C HIS A 109 -7.31 -8.86 5.20
N GLY A 110 -6.23 -9.53 5.58
CA GLY A 110 -4.84 -9.11 5.32
C GLY A 110 -4.24 -9.63 4.01
N CYS A 111 -5.04 -10.16 3.08
CA CYS A 111 -4.51 -10.81 1.88
C CYS A 111 -3.85 -9.83 0.89
N ALA A 112 -2.67 -10.18 0.36
CA ALA A 112 -1.99 -9.43 -0.69
C ALA A 112 -2.82 -9.28 -2.00
N TYR A 113 -3.80 -10.15 -2.23
CA TYR A 113 -4.71 -10.09 -3.39
C TYR A 113 -5.97 -9.23 -3.13
N ARG A 114 -6.14 -8.70 -1.92
CA ARG A 114 -7.26 -7.84 -1.55
C ARG A 114 -6.83 -6.38 -1.60
N LEU A 115 -7.39 -5.61 -2.54
CA LEU A 115 -7.07 -4.20 -2.71
C LEU A 115 -7.19 -3.43 -1.38
N GLY A 116 -6.13 -2.74 -0.99
CA GLY A 116 -6.09 -1.88 0.19
C GLY A 116 -5.81 -2.59 1.52
N SER A 117 -5.55 -3.90 1.52
CA SER A 117 -5.02 -4.55 2.72
C SER A 117 -3.56 -4.14 2.99
N ILE A 118 -3.06 -4.31 4.21
CA ILE A 118 -1.67 -4.01 4.57
C ILE A 118 -0.69 -4.80 3.67
N ALA A 119 -0.91 -6.11 3.50
CA ALA A 119 -0.06 -6.93 2.63
C ALA A 119 -0.23 -6.60 1.13
N ASN A 120 -1.36 -6.04 0.73
CA ASN A 120 -1.53 -5.56 -0.65
C ASN A 120 -0.73 -4.27 -0.88
N GLN A 121 -0.41 -3.51 0.17
CA GLN A 121 0.30 -2.25 0.07
C GLN A 121 1.78 -2.34 0.51
N SER A 122 2.24 -3.50 0.97
CA SER A 122 3.63 -3.69 1.40
C SER A 122 4.49 -4.33 0.29
N PRO A 123 5.63 -3.72 -0.09
CA PRO A 123 6.50 -4.22 -1.16
C PRO A 123 7.02 -5.65 -0.97
N ILE A 124 7.26 -6.06 0.28
CA ILE A 124 7.77 -7.41 0.59
C ILE A 124 6.71 -8.44 0.21
N THR A 125 5.49 -8.25 0.71
CA THR A 125 4.39 -9.20 0.48
C THR A 125 3.88 -9.18 -0.96
N THR A 126 3.90 -8.04 -1.63
CA THR A 126 3.55 -7.96 -3.06
C THR A 126 4.61 -8.67 -3.91
N SER A 127 5.90 -8.48 -3.62
CA SER A 127 6.99 -9.16 -4.31
C SER A 127 6.96 -10.67 -4.09
N ASP A 128 6.71 -11.13 -2.87
CA ASP A 128 6.54 -12.56 -2.56
C ASP A 128 5.36 -13.17 -3.32
N ALA A 129 4.22 -12.47 -3.36
CA ALA A 129 3.04 -12.92 -4.10
C ALA A 129 3.28 -13.02 -5.61
N GLU A 130 4.13 -12.16 -6.17
CA GLU A 130 4.54 -12.24 -7.58
C GLU A 130 5.58 -13.31 -7.83
N PHE A 131 6.60 -13.43 -6.98
CA PHE A 131 7.62 -14.48 -7.07
C PHE A 131 6.98 -15.88 -7.03
N MET A 132 6.03 -16.06 -6.12
CA MET A 132 5.32 -17.33 -5.95
C MET A 132 4.21 -17.55 -6.99
N ALA A 133 3.95 -16.62 -7.91
CA ALA A 133 2.82 -16.71 -8.86
C ALA A 133 2.82 -18.00 -9.71
N HIS A 134 3.99 -18.61 -9.93
CA HIS A 134 4.14 -19.87 -10.66
C HIS A 134 3.98 -21.12 -9.77
N ASP A 135 4.06 -20.99 -8.44
CA ASP A 135 3.92 -22.10 -7.49
C ASP A 135 2.55 -22.07 -6.78
N ARG A 136 1.62 -22.82 -7.36
CA ARG A 136 0.23 -22.95 -6.87
C ARG A 136 0.10 -23.52 -5.46
N LYS A 137 1.11 -24.23 -4.92
CA LYS A 137 1.05 -24.88 -3.61
C LYS A 137 1.86 -24.15 -2.54
N GLY A 138 2.78 -23.27 -2.92
CA GLY A 138 3.69 -22.61 -1.99
C GLY A 138 3.10 -21.43 -1.21
N PHE A 139 1.96 -20.86 -1.63
CA PHE A 139 1.40 -19.65 -1.00
C PHE A 139 0.21 -19.94 -0.07
N MET A 140 0.48 -19.98 1.24
CA MET A 140 -0.48 -20.37 2.29
C MET A 140 -1.26 -19.19 2.88
N CYS A 141 -2.43 -19.45 3.46
CA CYS A 141 -3.27 -18.42 4.09
C CYS A 141 -2.80 -18.11 5.53
N HIS A 142 -2.46 -16.85 5.83
CA HIS A 142 -1.99 -16.42 7.15
C HIS A 142 -3.12 -16.18 8.19
N ALA A 143 -4.39 -16.30 7.78
CA ALA A 143 -5.53 -16.03 8.65
C ALA A 143 -6.29 -17.29 9.06
N ASP A 144 -5.92 -18.45 8.53
CA ASP A 144 -6.58 -19.71 8.78
C ASP A 144 -5.53 -20.71 9.27
N LEU A 145 -5.27 -20.63 10.57
CA LEU A 145 -4.17 -21.30 11.24
C LEU A 145 -4.71 -22.39 12.18
N ASP A 146 -3.91 -23.43 12.40
CA ASP A 146 -4.18 -24.43 13.43
C ASP A 146 -3.82 -23.90 14.83
N GLU A 147 -3.99 -24.74 15.86
CA GLU A 147 -3.68 -24.39 17.26
C GLU A 147 -2.18 -24.09 17.49
N ARG A 148 -1.31 -24.44 16.56
CA ARG A 148 0.14 -24.19 16.60
C ARG A 148 0.54 -22.95 15.80
N GLY A 149 -0.40 -22.31 15.10
CA GLY A 149 -0.15 -21.18 14.23
C GLY A 149 0.26 -21.57 12.80
N GLU A 150 0.13 -22.84 12.41
CA GLU A 150 0.48 -23.32 11.08
C GLU A 150 -0.71 -23.16 10.11
N PRO A 151 -0.49 -22.74 8.86
CA PRO A 151 -1.58 -22.47 7.94
C PRO A 151 -2.27 -23.75 7.46
N LEU A 152 -3.61 -23.79 7.60
CA LEU A 152 -4.44 -24.95 7.28
C LEU A 152 -4.78 -25.09 5.79
N ARG A 153 -4.62 -24.02 5.00
CA ARG A 153 -4.99 -24.02 3.58
C ARG A 153 -4.19 -23.04 2.74
N VAL A 154 -4.21 -23.29 1.43
CA VAL A 154 -3.69 -22.40 0.39
C VAL A 154 -4.48 -21.08 0.39
N CYS A 155 -3.78 -19.98 0.12
CA CYS A 155 -4.40 -18.66 -0.04
C CYS A 155 -5.40 -18.65 -1.21
N VAL A 156 -6.65 -18.25 -0.91
CA VAL A 156 -7.73 -18.19 -1.91
C VAL A 156 -7.41 -17.21 -3.04
N GLY A 157 -6.89 -16.03 -2.70
CA GLY A 157 -6.50 -15.02 -3.70
C GLY A 157 -5.44 -15.55 -4.65
N HIS A 158 -4.39 -16.16 -4.09
CA HIS A 158 -3.31 -16.75 -4.86
C HIS A 158 -3.80 -17.88 -5.79
N ALA A 159 -4.55 -18.83 -5.23
CA ALA A 159 -5.09 -19.95 -6.00
C ALA A 159 -6.00 -19.52 -7.15
N ARG A 160 -6.71 -18.40 -7.00
CA ARG A 160 -7.56 -17.83 -8.06
C ARG A 160 -6.74 -17.08 -9.12
N ALA A 161 -5.81 -16.23 -8.69
CA ALA A 161 -4.92 -15.52 -9.61
C ALA A 161 -4.15 -16.50 -10.51
N ALA A 162 -3.65 -17.60 -9.96
CA ALA A 162 -2.94 -18.62 -10.72
C ALA A 162 -3.81 -19.44 -11.70
N ARG A 163 -5.14 -19.39 -11.57
CA ARG A 163 -6.10 -19.98 -12.53
C ARG A 163 -6.50 -19.00 -13.64
N ALA A 164 -6.53 -17.71 -13.35
CA ALA A 164 -6.85 -16.69 -14.35
C ALA A 164 -5.74 -16.52 -15.39
N SER A 165 -4.50 -16.86 -15.02
CA SER A 165 -3.31 -16.79 -15.88
C SER A 165 -3.00 -18.08 -16.67
N SER A 166 -3.84 -19.12 -16.60
CA SER A 166 -3.68 -20.40 -17.31
C SER A 166 -4.79 -20.64 -18.32
#